data_AF-A0A962F391-F1
#
_entry.id   AF-A0A962F391-F1
#
_cell.length_a   1.000
_cell.length_b   1.000
_cell.length_c   1.000
_cell.angle_alpha   90.00
_cell.angle_beta   90.00
_cell.angle_gamma   90.00
#
_symmetry.space_group_name_H-M   'P 1'
#
loop_
_entity.id
_entity.type
_entity.pdbx_description
1 polymer ?
#
loop_
_entity_poly.entity_id
_entity_poly.type
_entity_poly.pdbx_seq_one_letter_code
_entity_poly.pdbx_strand_id
1 'polypeptide(L)'
;MRPKHKTIIQRGIRSGFGRGAGLLGLCHGSRRDLPHRLSERIFGAIGTVLTRCVYELLALCTLILLSCAIHHGTLNVESNVYDLLANRELASYSVFCRTEQVMSDELTQAEADALLALAKIYTLGVTVEWPLPGAKKSVNLVSRDKREAFLLDVSRASIKLERLVIQTRARTTVVLARLDIEGAGHRNPDGEELPCPHIHLYREGYHDKWAFPVPAEHFTDLTDRQKTLSDFMRYCQIVAPPEFVGGLI
;
A
#
# COMPACT_ATOMS: atom_id res chain seq x y z
N MET A 1 -51.66 37.89 -36.73
CA MET A 1 -51.55 37.55 -38.17
C MET A 1 -50.56 36.38 -38.32
N ARG A 2 -50.99 35.27 -38.93
CA ARG A 2 -50.11 34.25 -39.57
C ARG A 2 -50.06 34.54 -41.07
N PRO A 3 -49.10 34.01 -41.85
CA PRO A 3 -49.05 32.58 -42.29
C PRO A 3 -47.67 31.95 -41.98
N LYS A 4 -47.44 30.67 -41.66
CA LYS A 4 -47.77 29.33 -42.25
C LYS A 4 -47.17 29.05 -43.64
N HIS A 5 -46.16 28.17 -43.71
CA HIS A 5 -46.10 26.91 -44.51
C HIS A 5 -44.76 26.19 -44.14
N LYS A 6 -44.74 25.00 -43.50
CA LYS A 6 -45.01 23.60 -43.96
C LYS A 6 -44.09 23.16 -45.12
N THR A 7 -43.55 21.93 -45.27
CA THR A 7 -43.42 20.61 -44.58
C THR A 7 -42.62 19.75 -45.61
N ILE A 8 -41.93 18.65 -45.26
CA ILE A 8 -42.10 17.24 -45.75
C ILE A 8 -40.72 16.54 -45.59
N ILE A 9 -40.52 15.53 -44.71
CA ILE A 9 -40.78 14.05 -44.81
C ILE A 9 -39.74 13.38 -45.76
N GLN A 10 -39.03 12.25 -45.53
CA GLN A 10 -39.29 10.87 -45.02
C GLN A 10 -37.91 10.17 -44.82
N ARG A 11 -37.58 9.43 -43.74
CA ARG A 11 -37.79 7.98 -43.41
C ARG A 11 -37.24 6.91 -44.39
N GLY A 12 -36.52 5.92 -43.81
CA GLY A 12 -36.44 4.49 -44.23
C GLY A 12 -35.01 4.01 -44.54
N ILE A 13 -34.29 3.22 -43.72
CA ILE A 13 -34.44 1.83 -43.19
C ILE A 13 -34.11 0.70 -44.21
N ARG A 14 -33.25 -0.24 -43.75
CA ARG A 14 -32.94 -1.62 -44.23
C ARG A 14 -32.02 -1.71 -45.47
N SER A 15 -31.24 -2.74 -45.72
CA SER A 15 -30.65 -3.92 -45.04
C SER A 15 -29.89 -4.67 -46.15
N GLY A 16 -28.72 -5.26 -45.92
CA GLY A 16 -28.05 -5.98 -47.01
C GLY A 16 -26.88 -6.86 -46.60
N PHE A 17 -27.20 -8.11 -46.27
CA PHE A 17 -26.32 -9.24 -46.10
C PHE A 17 -25.65 -9.61 -47.44
N GLY A 18 -24.35 -9.91 -47.44
CA GLY A 18 -23.63 -10.43 -48.60
C GLY A 18 -22.51 -11.38 -48.18
N ARG A 19 -22.76 -12.70 -48.29
CA ARG A 19 -21.75 -13.76 -48.19
C ARG A 19 -21.07 -13.92 -49.55
N GLY A 20 -19.78 -14.23 -49.55
CA GLY A 20 -19.04 -14.70 -50.72
C GLY A 20 -17.84 -15.52 -50.27
N ALA A 21 -17.89 -16.83 -50.51
CA ALA A 21 -16.86 -17.81 -50.23
C ALA A 21 -15.78 -17.83 -51.34
N GLY A 22 -14.55 -18.21 -50.99
CA GLY A 22 -13.47 -18.48 -51.93
C GLY A 22 -12.32 -19.21 -51.25
N LEU A 23 -12.12 -20.46 -51.66
CA LEU A 23 -11.31 -21.52 -51.06
C LEU A 23 -9.87 -21.55 -51.64
N LEU A 24 -8.96 -22.19 -50.90
CA LEU A 24 -7.72 -22.89 -51.32
C LEU A 24 -6.41 -22.11 -51.53
N GLY A 25 -5.43 -22.48 -50.69
CA GLY A 25 -4.00 -22.22 -50.85
C GLY A 25 -3.20 -22.96 -49.77
N LEU A 26 -3.13 -24.29 -49.85
CA LEU A 26 -2.19 -25.14 -49.10
C LEU A 26 -0.78 -24.98 -49.69
N CYS A 27 0.24 -24.79 -48.84
CA CYS A 27 1.60 -25.33 -49.04
C CYS A 27 2.47 -25.18 -47.78
N HIS A 28 2.72 -26.34 -47.13
CA HIS A 28 3.96 -26.83 -46.50
C HIS A 28 4.98 -25.84 -45.88
N GLY A 29 5.28 -26.05 -44.58
CA GLY A 29 6.43 -25.41 -43.94
C GLY A 29 6.70 -25.82 -42.48
N SER A 30 7.19 -27.06 -42.30
CA SER A 30 8.18 -27.50 -41.29
C SER A 30 8.00 -27.25 -39.78
N ARG A 31 8.09 -28.38 -39.05
CA ARG A 31 8.45 -28.57 -37.64
C ARG A 31 9.38 -27.48 -37.09
N ARG A 32 9.06 -26.94 -35.91
CA ARG A 32 10.07 -26.47 -34.95
C ARG A 32 9.65 -26.83 -33.53
N ASP A 33 10.59 -27.51 -32.89
CA ASP A 33 10.56 -28.13 -31.58
C ASP A 33 10.30 -27.13 -30.44
N LEU A 34 9.48 -27.57 -29.48
CA LEU A 34 9.35 -26.93 -28.17
C LEU A 34 10.65 -27.15 -27.39
N PRO A 35 11.27 -26.11 -26.79
CA PRO A 35 12.54 -26.27 -26.11
C PRO A 35 12.38 -27.03 -24.79
N HIS A 36 12.88 -28.27 -24.78
CA HIS A 36 13.02 -29.21 -23.66
C HIS A 36 13.96 -28.72 -22.52
N ARG A 37 14.20 -27.40 -22.39
CA ARG A 37 15.21 -26.81 -21.47
C ARG A 37 14.64 -25.92 -20.36
N LEU A 38 13.31 -25.83 -20.22
CA LEU A 38 12.66 -25.07 -19.12
C LEU A 38 12.10 -25.96 -18.00
N SER A 39 11.95 -27.27 -18.20
CA SER A 39 11.51 -28.19 -17.16
C SER A 39 12.65 -28.56 -16.18
N GLU A 40 13.89 -28.74 -16.64
CA GLU A 40 14.97 -29.24 -15.77
C GLU A 40 15.42 -28.24 -14.69
N ARG A 41 15.27 -26.92 -14.90
CA ARG A 41 15.66 -25.91 -13.92
C ARG A 41 14.64 -25.69 -12.80
N ILE A 42 13.35 -25.87 -13.09
CA ILE A 42 12.27 -25.75 -12.08
C ILE A 42 12.22 -27.03 -11.24
N PHE A 43 12.40 -28.21 -11.85
CA PHE A 43 12.51 -29.48 -11.12
C PHE A 43 13.77 -29.54 -10.24
N GLY A 44 14.91 -28.99 -10.67
CA GLY A 44 16.13 -28.94 -9.86
C GLY A 44 16.06 -28.03 -8.63
N ALA A 45 15.38 -26.88 -8.73
CA ALA A 45 15.21 -25.95 -7.62
C ALA A 45 14.18 -26.44 -6.59
N ILE A 46 13.08 -27.06 -7.04
CA ILE A 46 12.08 -27.69 -6.16
C ILE A 46 12.68 -28.93 -5.48
N GLY A 47 13.47 -29.72 -6.21
CA GLY A 47 14.20 -30.87 -5.66
C GLY A 47 15.19 -30.47 -4.58
N THR A 48 15.97 -29.41 -4.75
CA THR A 48 16.95 -28.98 -3.72
C THR A 48 16.31 -28.41 -2.46
N VAL A 49 15.15 -27.75 -2.57
CA VAL A 49 14.38 -27.28 -1.39
C VAL A 49 13.73 -28.45 -0.66
N LEU A 50 13.12 -29.41 -1.37
CA LEU A 50 12.55 -30.61 -0.76
C LEU A 50 13.61 -31.49 -0.09
N THR A 51 14.78 -31.68 -0.73
CA THR A 51 15.86 -32.47 -0.15
C THR A 51 16.42 -31.81 1.11
N ARG A 52 16.61 -30.48 1.12
CA ARG A 52 17.01 -29.75 2.35
C ARG A 52 15.97 -29.87 3.47
N CYS A 53 14.69 -29.75 3.13
CA CYS A 53 13.61 -29.86 4.10
C CYS A 53 13.54 -31.28 4.70
N VAL A 54 13.76 -32.32 3.89
CA VAL A 54 13.83 -33.71 4.36
C VAL A 54 15.06 -33.95 5.24
N TYR A 55 16.23 -33.40 4.90
CA TYR A 55 17.42 -33.51 5.77
C TYR A 55 17.26 -32.76 7.10
N GLU A 56 16.64 -31.59 7.11
CA GLU A 56 16.37 -30.83 8.34
C GLU A 56 15.31 -31.51 9.22
N LEU A 57 14.25 -32.07 8.63
CA LEU A 57 13.27 -32.88 9.34
C LEU A 57 13.87 -34.18 9.89
N LEU A 58 14.74 -34.84 9.13
CA LEU A 58 15.46 -36.02 9.60
C LEU A 58 16.43 -35.68 10.73
N ALA A 59 17.12 -34.53 10.67
CA ALA A 59 18.01 -34.05 11.73
C ALA A 59 17.24 -33.69 13.02
N LEU A 60 16.08 -33.05 12.88
CA LEU A 60 15.19 -32.79 14.03
C LEU A 60 14.63 -34.09 14.62
N CYS A 61 14.22 -35.04 13.78
CA CYS A 61 13.78 -36.37 14.22
C CYS A 61 14.89 -37.12 14.96
N THR A 62 16.14 -37.10 14.48
CA THR A 62 17.26 -37.77 15.16
C THR A 62 17.60 -37.09 16.48
N LEU A 63 17.52 -35.76 16.57
CA LEU A 63 17.72 -35.02 17.83
C LEU A 63 16.61 -35.31 18.85
N ILE A 64 15.35 -35.41 18.42
CA ILE A 64 14.21 -35.77 19.29
C ILE A 64 14.32 -37.23 19.75
N LEU A 65 14.72 -38.14 18.87
CA LEU A 65 14.94 -39.55 19.24
C LEU A 65 16.14 -39.72 20.18
N LEU A 66 17.22 -38.94 19.98
CA LEU A 66 18.34 -38.91 20.92
C LEU A 66 17.91 -38.35 22.29
N SER A 67 17.11 -37.28 22.33
CA SER A 67 16.65 -36.70 23.60
C SER A 67 15.71 -37.66 24.35
N CYS A 68 14.83 -38.37 23.63
CA CYS A 68 14.00 -39.43 24.20
C CYS A 68 14.82 -40.61 24.71
N ALA A 69 15.83 -41.07 23.97
CA ALA A 69 16.72 -42.14 24.40
C ALA A 69 17.53 -41.78 25.66
N ILE A 70 17.97 -40.53 25.77
CA ILE A 70 18.63 -39.99 26.97
C ILE A 70 17.65 -39.92 28.15
N HIS A 71 16.41 -39.48 27.93
CA HIS A 71 15.40 -39.37 28.99
C HIS A 71 14.93 -40.74 29.52
N HIS A 72 14.92 -41.77 28.67
CA HIS A 72 14.64 -43.15 29.08
C HIS A 72 15.89 -43.92 29.54
N GLY A 73 17.05 -43.26 29.67
CA GLY A 73 18.26 -43.81 30.29
C GLY A 73 18.97 -44.89 29.46
N THR A 74 18.77 -44.94 28.14
CA THR A 74 19.37 -45.98 27.28
C THR A 74 20.75 -45.63 26.73
N LEU A 75 21.21 -44.38 26.89
CA LEU A 75 22.55 -43.94 26.48
C LEU A 75 23.19 -43.06 27.57
N ASN A 76 24.33 -43.51 28.09
CA ASN A 76 25.20 -42.73 28.98
C ASN A 76 26.26 -42.05 28.13
N VAL A 77 26.15 -40.73 27.94
CA VAL A 77 27.16 -39.94 27.21
C VAL A 77 27.75 -38.93 28.19
N GLU A 78 29.05 -39.04 28.42
CA GLU A 78 29.81 -38.17 29.32
C GLU A 78 29.66 -36.69 28.92
N SER A 79 29.56 -35.84 29.94
CA SER A 79 29.17 -34.43 29.94
C SER A 79 30.03 -33.47 29.10
N ASN A 80 31.03 -33.95 28.37
CA ASN A 80 32.05 -33.12 27.72
C ASN A 80 31.82 -32.87 26.21
N VAL A 81 30.76 -33.45 25.62
CA VAL A 81 30.42 -33.22 24.19
C VAL A 81 29.42 -32.06 24.02
N TYR A 82 28.59 -31.79 25.03
CA TYR A 82 27.61 -30.70 24.99
C TYR A 82 28.27 -29.31 24.94
N ASP A 83 29.39 -29.11 25.64
CA ASP A 83 30.07 -27.79 25.69
C ASP A 83 30.80 -27.42 24.39
N LEU A 84 31.21 -28.41 23.59
CA LEU A 84 31.92 -28.18 22.33
C LEU A 84 30.98 -27.98 21.13
N LEU A 85 29.76 -28.53 21.17
CA LEU A 85 28.73 -28.30 20.14
C LEU A 85 27.93 -27.01 20.41
N ALA A 86 27.70 -26.66 21.68
CA ALA A 86 26.96 -25.44 22.04
C ALA A 86 27.67 -24.13 21.60
N ASN A 87 29.01 -24.12 21.56
CA ASN A 87 29.77 -22.89 21.26
C ASN A 87 30.00 -22.62 19.76
N ARG A 88 29.74 -23.60 18.87
CA ARG A 88 29.94 -23.40 17.42
C ARG A 88 28.64 -23.16 16.64
N GLU A 89 27.48 -23.55 17.18
CA GLU A 89 26.17 -23.29 16.55
C GLU A 89 25.50 -21.97 16.96
N LEU A 90 25.89 -21.35 18.09
CA LEU A 90 25.32 -20.05 18.47
C LEU A 90 25.81 -18.88 17.60
N ALA A 91 26.89 -19.04 16.83
CA ALA A 91 27.38 -18.03 15.90
C ALA A 91 26.68 -18.05 14.52
N SER A 92 25.92 -19.10 14.19
CA SER A 92 25.07 -19.12 13.00
C SER A 92 23.61 -18.78 13.33
N TYR A 93 23.17 -19.05 14.56
CA TYR A 93 21.84 -18.66 15.05
C TYR A 93 21.69 -17.14 15.28
N SER A 94 22.79 -16.41 15.52
CA SER A 94 22.78 -14.95 15.57
C SER A 94 22.70 -14.26 14.19
N VAL A 95 22.65 -15.02 13.10
CA VAL A 95 22.60 -14.49 11.72
C VAL A 95 21.20 -14.63 11.10
N PHE A 96 20.28 -15.34 11.74
CA PHE A 96 18.89 -15.50 11.26
C PHE A 96 17.83 -15.02 12.25
N CYS A 97 18.18 -14.05 13.10
CA CYS A 97 17.19 -13.21 13.80
C CYS A 97 17.25 -11.78 13.24
N ARG A 98 17.18 -11.66 11.90
CA ARG A 98 16.87 -10.38 11.26
C ARG A 98 15.35 -10.34 11.08
N THR A 99 14.70 -10.14 12.23
CA THR A 99 13.35 -9.58 12.39
C THR A 99 12.55 -9.49 11.08
N GLU A 100 11.66 -10.44 10.83
CA GLU A 100 10.34 -10.07 10.33
C GLU A 100 9.74 -9.17 11.41
N GLN A 101 10.07 -7.89 11.35
CA GLN A 101 9.38 -6.87 12.12
C GLN A 101 7.99 -6.84 11.50
N VAL A 102 7.06 -7.60 12.09
CA VAL A 102 5.63 -7.40 11.87
C VAL A 102 5.44 -5.89 12.03
N MET A 103 5.14 -5.22 10.92
CA MET A 103 4.79 -3.80 10.91
C MET A 103 3.52 -3.70 11.73
N SER A 104 3.67 -3.47 13.03
CA SER A 104 2.54 -3.18 13.91
C SER A 104 2.04 -1.80 13.50
N ASP A 105 0.81 -1.78 13.02
CA ASP A 105 0.05 -0.56 12.72
C ASP A 105 -0.45 0.14 13.99
N GLU A 106 -0.21 -0.48 15.15
CA GLU A 106 -0.43 0.11 16.47
C GLU A 106 0.77 0.95 16.88
N LEU A 107 0.49 2.22 17.18
CA LEU A 107 1.42 3.20 17.74
C LEU A 107 0.93 3.60 19.11
N THR A 108 1.84 3.80 20.05
CA THR A 108 1.49 4.58 21.25
C THR A 108 1.13 6.02 20.84
N GLN A 109 0.32 6.70 21.65
CA GLN A 109 -0.05 8.08 21.35
C GLN A 109 1.19 8.98 21.25
N ALA A 110 2.17 8.79 22.13
CA ALA A 110 3.42 9.54 22.10
C ALA A 110 4.22 9.32 20.81
N GLU A 111 4.26 8.10 20.27
CA GLU A 111 4.89 7.81 18.98
C GLU A 111 4.13 8.47 17.83
N ALA A 112 2.79 8.39 17.82
CA ALA A 112 1.98 9.01 16.77
C ALA A 112 2.13 10.54 16.77
N ASP A 113 2.12 11.17 17.94
CA ASP A 113 2.34 12.60 18.10
C ASP A 113 3.76 13.00 17.64
N ALA A 114 4.78 12.21 18.00
CA ALA A 114 6.15 12.42 17.56
C ALA A 114 6.29 12.29 16.03
N LEU A 115 5.66 11.29 15.42
CA LEU A 115 5.68 11.08 13.97
C LEU A 115 4.92 12.19 13.21
N LEU A 116 3.80 12.67 13.77
CA LEU A 116 3.05 13.79 13.20
C LEU A 116 3.88 15.08 13.24
N ALA A 117 4.56 15.35 14.37
CA ALA A 117 5.44 16.50 14.55
C ALA A 117 6.79 16.39 13.84
N LEU A 118 7.21 15.18 13.41
CA LEU A 118 8.48 14.98 12.74
C LEU A 118 8.52 15.71 11.40
N ALA A 119 9.60 16.44 11.14
CA ALA A 119 9.79 17.16 9.89
C ALA A 119 9.93 16.21 8.69
N LYS A 120 9.08 16.40 7.67
CA LYS A 120 8.98 15.58 6.45
C LYS A 120 9.45 16.36 5.23
N ILE A 121 10.17 15.70 4.34
CA ILE A 121 10.69 16.29 3.10
C ILE A 121 10.30 15.45 1.89
N TYR A 122 10.00 16.12 0.78
CA TYR A 122 9.81 15.50 -0.52
C TYR A 122 11.14 15.46 -1.29
N THR A 123 11.51 14.30 -1.85
CA THR A 123 12.82 14.09 -2.48
C THR A 123 12.79 13.71 -3.96
N LEU A 124 11.61 13.46 -4.54
CA LEU A 124 11.49 12.82 -5.88
C LEU A 124 11.23 13.82 -7.04
N GLY A 125 11.44 15.11 -6.82
CA GLY A 125 11.18 16.18 -7.79
C GLY A 125 10.53 17.37 -7.08
N VAL A 126 10.45 18.54 -7.71
CA VAL A 126 9.76 19.68 -7.07
C VAL A 126 8.26 19.60 -7.31
N THR A 127 7.86 19.17 -8.52
CA THR A 127 6.47 19.24 -8.95
C THR A 127 5.75 17.90 -8.87
N VAL A 128 4.48 17.94 -8.49
CA VAL A 128 3.54 16.82 -8.46
C VAL A 128 2.28 17.24 -9.20
N GLU A 129 1.77 16.42 -10.11
CA GLU A 129 0.50 16.75 -10.77
C GLU A 129 -0.68 16.62 -9.81
N TRP A 130 -1.60 17.60 -9.87
CA TRP A 130 -2.88 17.51 -9.17
C TRP A 130 -3.67 16.27 -9.63
N PRO A 131 -4.32 15.52 -8.72
CA PRO A 131 -5.24 14.46 -9.10
C PRO A 131 -6.37 14.98 -10.00
N LEU A 132 -6.62 14.23 -11.08
CA LEU A 132 -7.80 14.38 -11.90
C LEU A 132 -9.07 14.08 -11.08
N PRO A 133 -10.26 14.57 -11.51
CA PRO A 133 -11.52 14.19 -10.86
C PRO A 133 -11.68 12.67 -10.77
N GLY A 134 -11.93 12.17 -9.56
CA GLY A 134 -12.06 10.73 -9.27
C GLY A 134 -10.73 10.00 -9.05
N ALA A 135 -9.60 10.69 -9.14
CA ALA A 135 -8.28 10.12 -8.93
C ALA A 135 -7.70 10.45 -7.56
N LYS A 136 -6.68 9.68 -7.19
CA LYS A 136 -5.85 9.87 -6.01
C LYS A 136 -4.40 10.05 -6.44
N LYS A 137 -3.70 10.99 -5.82
CA LYS A 137 -2.25 11.16 -5.93
C LYS A 137 -1.62 10.82 -4.58
N SER A 138 -0.58 9.99 -4.61
CA SER A 138 0.20 9.62 -3.43
C SER A 138 1.65 10.04 -3.64
N VAL A 139 2.20 10.75 -2.66
CA VAL A 139 3.55 11.33 -2.69
C VAL A 139 4.36 10.73 -1.55
N ASN A 140 5.52 10.14 -1.88
CA ASN A 140 6.46 9.62 -0.89
C ASN A 140 7.21 10.77 -0.22
N LEU A 141 7.21 10.80 1.10
CA LEU A 141 7.95 11.74 1.92
C LEU A 141 8.90 10.96 2.83
N VAL A 142 9.97 11.60 3.27
CA VAL A 142 10.91 11.01 4.23
C VAL A 142 11.20 11.99 5.35
N SER A 143 11.58 11.50 6.53
CA SER A 143 12.14 12.34 7.58
C SER A 143 13.47 12.97 7.14
N ARG A 144 13.89 14.05 7.81
CA ARG A 144 15.17 14.71 7.50
C ARG A 144 16.39 13.78 7.63
N ASP A 145 16.35 12.87 8.60
CA ASP A 145 17.38 11.84 8.84
C ASP A 145 17.21 10.60 7.95
N LYS A 146 16.15 10.56 7.12
CA LYS A 146 15.81 9.48 6.18
C LYS A 146 15.53 8.12 6.86
N ARG A 147 15.21 8.12 8.16
CA ARG A 147 14.87 6.90 8.91
C ARG A 147 13.39 6.52 8.83
N GLU A 148 12.53 7.53 8.72
CA GLU A 148 11.08 7.34 8.65
C GLU A 148 10.58 7.70 7.25
N ALA A 149 9.65 6.88 6.76
CA ALA A 149 8.98 7.08 5.48
C ALA A 149 7.49 7.40 5.71
N PHE A 150 6.99 8.34 4.92
CA PHE A 150 5.63 8.84 5.00
C PHE A 150 4.99 8.92 3.62
N LEU A 151 3.67 8.98 3.58
CA LEU A 151 2.89 9.17 2.37
C LEU A 151 1.95 10.36 2.56
N LEU A 152 2.00 11.32 1.64
CA LEU A 152 0.97 12.35 1.48
C LEU A 152 0.02 11.91 0.37
N ASP A 153 -1.23 11.73 0.71
CA ASP A 153 -2.28 11.37 -0.22
C ASP A 153 -3.22 12.55 -0.45
N VAL A 154 -3.58 12.80 -1.71
CA VAL A 154 -4.57 13.80 -2.12
C VAL A 154 -5.58 13.11 -3.01
N SER A 155 -6.84 13.03 -2.59
CA SER A 155 -7.91 12.35 -3.32
C SER A 155 -9.02 13.32 -3.69
N ARG A 156 -9.38 13.33 -4.97
CA ARG A 156 -10.41 14.22 -5.51
C ARG A 156 -11.62 13.42 -5.95
N ALA A 157 -12.83 13.84 -5.57
CA ALA A 157 -14.04 13.19 -6.04
C ALA A 157 -14.33 13.52 -7.52
N SER A 158 -15.02 12.61 -8.21
CA SER A 158 -15.40 12.79 -9.62
C SER A 158 -16.70 13.57 -9.80
N ILE A 159 -17.65 13.44 -8.86
CA ILE A 159 -19.00 14.01 -8.98
C ILE A 159 -19.13 15.33 -8.21
N LYS A 160 -18.88 15.28 -6.90
CA LYS A 160 -18.87 16.47 -6.03
C LYS A 160 -17.47 17.07 -6.07
N LEU A 161 -17.20 17.96 -7.02
CA LEU A 161 -15.83 18.43 -7.30
C LEU A 161 -15.18 19.14 -6.12
N GLU A 162 -15.98 19.69 -5.22
CA GLU A 162 -15.56 20.33 -3.97
C GLU A 162 -15.06 19.32 -2.93
N ARG A 163 -15.47 18.04 -3.05
CA ARG A 163 -15.05 16.99 -2.13
C ARG A 163 -13.57 16.65 -2.33
N LEU A 164 -12.81 16.85 -1.26
CA LEU A 164 -11.37 16.68 -1.19
C LEU A 164 -11.04 15.90 0.10
N VAL A 165 -10.18 14.89 -0.03
CA VAL A 165 -9.61 14.18 1.12
C VAL A 165 -8.10 14.24 1.03
N ILE A 166 -7.47 14.76 2.08
CA ILE A 166 -6.01 14.86 2.19
C ILE A 166 -5.59 14.08 3.42
N GLN A 167 -4.57 13.22 3.33
CA GLN A 167 -4.09 12.49 4.50
C GLN A 167 -2.58 12.30 4.49
N THR A 168 -1.98 12.24 5.67
CA THR A 168 -0.58 11.85 5.87
C THR A 168 -0.53 10.53 6.62
N ARG A 169 0.20 9.57 6.06
CA ARG A 169 0.41 8.23 6.63
C ARG A 169 1.87 8.01 7.00
N ALA A 170 2.10 7.30 8.09
CA ALA A 170 3.39 6.70 8.45
C ALA A 170 3.33 5.18 8.25
N ARG A 171 4.49 4.53 8.18
CA ARG A 171 4.59 3.05 8.13
C ARG A 171 3.72 2.41 7.03
N THR A 172 3.49 3.13 5.93
CA THR A 172 2.58 2.77 4.83
C THR A 172 1.10 2.85 5.19
N THR A 173 0.64 2.29 6.29
CA THR A 173 -0.80 2.06 6.57
C THR A 173 -1.37 3.03 7.60
N VAL A 174 -0.56 3.50 8.55
CA VAL A 174 -1.03 4.27 9.71
C VAL A 174 -1.34 5.70 9.34
N VAL A 175 -2.62 6.08 9.36
CA VAL A 175 -3.08 7.46 9.13
C VAL A 175 -2.80 8.29 10.38
N LEU A 176 -1.89 9.26 10.28
CA LEU A 176 -1.58 10.19 11.37
C LEU A 176 -2.59 11.34 11.43
N ALA A 177 -2.91 11.88 10.26
CA ALA A 177 -3.91 12.93 10.10
C ALA A 177 -4.61 12.78 8.75
N ARG A 178 -5.92 13.03 8.72
CA ARG A 178 -6.72 13.05 7.50
C ARG A 178 -7.77 14.17 7.57
N LEU A 179 -7.74 15.06 6.60
CA LEU A 179 -8.71 16.15 6.44
C LEU A 179 -9.75 15.75 5.39
N ASP A 180 -11.02 15.80 5.79
CA ASP A 180 -12.16 15.58 4.92
C ASP A 180 -12.91 16.90 4.69
N ILE A 181 -13.06 17.28 3.42
CA ILE A 181 -13.81 18.46 2.97
C ILE A 181 -14.98 18.01 2.10
N GLU A 182 -16.16 18.57 2.35
CA GLU A 182 -17.39 18.30 1.60
C GLU A 182 -17.76 16.80 1.52
N GLY A 183 -17.32 16.02 2.50
CA GLY A 183 -17.66 14.62 2.76
C GLY A 183 -18.95 14.44 3.59
N ALA A 184 -19.16 13.22 4.09
CA ALA A 184 -20.22 12.94 5.05
C ALA A 184 -19.83 13.45 6.44
N GLY A 185 -20.81 13.66 7.32
CA GLY A 185 -20.52 13.81 8.75
C GLY A 185 -19.89 12.54 9.32
N HIS A 186 -19.19 12.68 10.44
CA HIS A 186 -18.52 11.58 11.14
C HIS A 186 -19.11 11.39 12.53
N ARG A 187 -19.16 10.14 13.00
CA ARG A 187 -19.57 9.82 14.37
C ARG A 187 -18.38 9.25 15.14
N ASN A 188 -17.98 9.94 16.20
CA ASN A 188 -16.87 9.54 17.05
C ASN A 188 -17.22 8.29 17.88
N PRO A 189 -16.21 7.58 18.41
CA PRO A 189 -16.41 6.38 19.22
C PRO A 189 -17.23 6.59 20.50
N ASP A 190 -17.25 7.82 21.05
CA ASP A 190 -18.09 8.23 22.18
C ASP A 190 -19.55 8.51 21.78
N GLY A 191 -19.85 8.50 20.49
CA GLY A 191 -21.16 8.72 19.91
C GLY A 191 -21.42 10.16 19.46
N GLU A 192 -20.51 11.11 19.70
CA GLU A 192 -20.64 12.49 19.21
C GLU A 192 -20.63 12.54 17.68
N GLU A 193 -21.49 13.37 17.09
CA GLU A 193 -21.55 13.57 15.63
C GLU A 193 -20.92 14.91 15.25
N LEU A 194 -19.99 14.87 14.28
CA LEU A 194 -19.34 16.03 13.70
C LEU A 194 -19.78 16.22 12.24
N PRO A 195 -20.15 17.45 11.84
CA PRO A 195 -20.35 17.76 10.43
C PRO A 195 -19.01 17.78 9.67
N CYS A 196 -19.08 17.86 8.35
CA CYS A 196 -17.93 18.13 7.49
C CYS A 196 -17.83 19.66 7.25
N PRO A 197 -16.64 20.27 7.22
CA PRO A 197 -15.30 19.67 7.28
C PRO A 197 -14.85 19.27 8.69
N HIS A 198 -14.07 18.20 8.77
CA HIS A 198 -13.43 17.72 10.00
C HIS A 198 -12.07 17.10 9.71
N ILE A 199 -11.25 16.99 10.74
CA ILE A 199 -9.93 16.35 10.67
C ILE A 199 -9.89 15.13 11.58
N HIS A 200 -9.56 13.99 11.00
CA HIS A 200 -9.22 12.78 11.72
C HIS A 200 -7.78 12.85 12.21
N LEU A 201 -7.54 12.45 13.46
CA LEU A 201 -6.20 12.33 14.04
C LEU A 201 -6.03 10.95 14.64
N TYR A 202 -4.82 10.41 14.52
CA TYR A 202 -4.50 9.13 15.15
C TYR A 202 -4.75 9.19 16.66
N ARG A 203 -5.48 8.20 17.16
CA ARG A 203 -5.64 7.91 18.59
C ARG A 203 -5.26 6.47 18.88
N GLU A 204 -4.38 6.26 19.85
CA GLU A 204 -3.97 4.93 20.32
C GLU A 204 -5.21 4.05 20.61
N GLY A 205 -5.25 2.83 20.08
CA GLY A 205 -6.38 1.91 20.16
C GLY A 205 -7.56 2.21 19.22
N TYR A 206 -7.55 3.33 18.51
CA TYR A 206 -8.64 3.78 17.63
C TYR A 206 -8.20 4.14 16.21
N HIS A 207 -6.90 4.29 15.95
CA HIS A 207 -6.33 4.79 14.69
C HIS A 207 -7.00 6.12 14.28
N ASP A 208 -7.50 6.26 13.05
CA ASP A 208 -8.13 7.47 12.52
C ASP A 208 -9.64 7.57 12.82
N LYS A 209 -10.19 6.77 13.74
CA LYS A 209 -11.63 6.80 14.07
C LYS A 209 -12.09 8.06 14.81
N TRP A 210 -11.17 8.83 15.38
CA TRP A 210 -11.48 10.09 16.04
C TRP A 210 -11.36 11.26 15.07
N ALA A 211 -12.40 12.08 14.99
CA ALA A 211 -12.40 13.32 14.24
C ALA A 211 -12.66 14.52 15.16
N PHE A 212 -12.14 15.67 14.73
CA PHE A 212 -12.22 16.95 15.43
C PHE A 212 -12.63 18.06 14.45
N PRO A 213 -13.18 19.18 14.94
CA PRO A 213 -13.36 20.36 14.11
C PRO A 213 -12.02 20.80 13.50
N VAL A 214 -12.05 21.30 12.27
CA VAL A 214 -10.83 21.78 11.62
C VAL A 214 -10.30 23.02 12.38
N PRO A 215 -9.04 23.02 12.84
CA PRO A 215 -8.51 24.12 13.63
C PRO A 215 -8.29 25.37 12.76
N ALA A 216 -9.13 26.39 12.94
CA ALA A 216 -9.13 27.62 12.13
C ALA A 216 -7.80 28.41 12.18
N GLU A 217 -7.00 28.22 13.23
CA GLU A 217 -5.65 28.79 13.35
C GLU A 217 -4.64 28.22 12.35
N HIS A 218 -4.88 26.99 11.86
CA HIS A 218 -4.03 26.32 10.89
C HIS A 218 -4.60 26.37 9.47
N PHE A 219 -5.93 26.36 9.35
CA PHE A 219 -6.66 26.30 8.08
C PHE A 219 -7.44 27.58 7.85
N THR A 220 -6.94 28.41 6.95
CA THR A 220 -7.41 29.80 6.80
C THR A 220 -8.45 29.98 5.70
N ASP A 221 -8.45 29.11 4.69
CA ASP A 221 -9.48 29.07 3.65
C ASP A 221 -9.65 27.64 3.14
N LEU A 222 -10.78 27.02 3.48
CA LEU A 222 -11.13 25.65 3.10
C LEU A 222 -11.82 25.57 1.73
N THR A 223 -12.13 26.71 1.10
CA THR A 223 -12.75 26.76 -0.23
C THR A 223 -11.69 26.76 -1.34
N ASP A 224 -10.50 27.30 -1.05
CA ASP A 224 -9.32 27.18 -1.90
C ASP A 224 -8.58 25.86 -1.61
N ARG A 225 -8.62 24.95 -2.59
CA ARG A 225 -8.02 23.61 -2.48
C ARG A 225 -6.49 23.63 -2.44
N GLN A 226 -5.85 24.56 -3.15
CA GLN A 226 -4.39 24.69 -3.12
C GLN A 226 -3.95 25.20 -1.76
N LYS A 227 -4.65 26.22 -1.25
CA LYS A 227 -4.41 26.78 0.08
C LYS A 227 -4.67 25.76 1.18
N THR A 228 -5.79 25.03 1.09
CA THR A 228 -6.10 23.92 1.99
C THR A 228 -4.97 22.88 2.02
N LEU A 229 -4.48 22.46 0.85
CA LEU A 229 -3.38 21.50 0.77
C LEU A 229 -2.09 22.06 1.37
N SER A 230 -1.77 23.33 1.11
CA SER A 230 -0.61 24.01 1.71
C SER A 230 -0.72 24.09 3.24
N ASP A 231 -1.88 24.48 3.74
CA ASP A 231 -2.20 24.56 5.17
C ASP A 231 -2.09 23.17 5.83
N PHE A 232 -2.61 22.12 5.18
CA PHE A 232 -2.49 20.74 5.64
C PHE A 232 -1.03 20.24 5.66
N MET A 233 -0.25 20.53 4.61
CA MET A 233 1.16 20.14 4.55
C MET A 233 1.96 20.79 5.68
N ARG A 234 1.68 22.07 5.98
CA ARG A 234 2.28 22.80 7.10
C ARG A 234 1.86 22.22 8.44
N TYR A 235 0.58 21.88 8.61
CA TYR A 235 0.06 21.21 9.82
C TYR A 235 0.81 19.90 10.09
N CYS A 236 1.05 19.08 9.06
CA CYS A 236 1.77 17.81 9.15
C CYS A 236 3.31 17.93 9.17
N GLN A 237 3.87 19.13 9.34
CA GLN A 237 5.32 19.40 9.36
C GLN A 237 6.06 18.96 8.08
N ILE A 238 5.44 19.13 6.91
CA ILE A 238 6.10 18.92 5.61
C ILE A 238 6.89 20.19 5.27
N VAL A 239 8.16 20.22 5.67
CA VAL A 239 9.03 21.41 5.61
C VAL A 239 9.65 21.66 4.23
N ALA A 240 9.69 20.63 3.38
CA ALA A 240 10.07 20.76 1.96
C ALA A 240 8.94 20.12 1.13
N PRO A 241 7.83 20.85 0.92
CA PRO A 241 6.64 20.29 0.28
C PRO A 241 6.82 20.13 -1.24
N PRO A 242 6.12 19.15 -1.85
CA PRO A 242 5.91 19.15 -3.29
C PRO A 242 5.09 20.38 -3.72
N GLU A 243 5.39 20.90 -4.91
CA GLU A 243 4.55 21.87 -5.60
C GLU A 243 3.52 21.14 -6.44
N PHE A 244 2.23 21.33 -6.15
CA PHE A 244 1.17 20.71 -6.94
C PHE A 244 0.78 21.57 -8.14
N VAL A 245 1.00 21.05 -9.35
CA VAL A 245 0.80 21.76 -10.62
C VAL A 245 -0.27 21.10 -11.49
N GLY A 246 -0.87 21.89 -12.37
CA GLY A 246 -1.87 21.41 -13.33
C GLY A 246 -3.22 21.06 -12.70
N GLY A 247 -4.09 20.43 -13.51
CA GLY A 247 -5.48 20.11 -13.15
C GLY A 247 -6.41 21.32 -13.23
N LEU A 248 -7.62 21.13 -13.75
CA LEU A 248 -8.70 22.11 -13.57
C LEU A 248 -9.10 22.06 -12.09
N ILE A 249 -8.69 23.09 -11.36
CA ILE A 249 -9.02 23.31 -9.94
C ILE A 249 -10.45 23.83 -9.89
#